data_AF-A0A3M1AIB1-F1
#
_entry.id   AF-A0A3M1AIB1-F1
#
_cell.length_a   1.000
_cell.length_b   1.000
_cell.length_c   1.000
_cell.angle_alpha   90.00
_cell.angle_beta   90.00
_cell.angle_gamma   90.00
#
_symmetry.space_group_name_H-M   'P 1'
#
loop_
_entity.id
_entity.type
_entity.pdbx_description
1 polymer ?
#
loop_
_entity_poly.entity_id
_entity_poly.type
_entity_poly.pdbx_seq_one_letter_code
_entity_poly.pdbx_strand_id
1 'polypeptide(L)'
;MKFTLRKKLILVNLFLLVIVTASASFITMISLQAYYKSRIYDQLKVHIDEIKYLLSQPYLASFSPSQRYRYLTEFANSSRLRLTLIDSSGVVLFDSRVPMDSLRYVENHLHRPEVQMALKKGIGHHQRVSATIRAPLLYVAALNQTRFSGSGLLWRIRFIRVARSLNEVKTALAEIREKILWGSAVAVLLIALVGLWISKKITDPIQRLIQVAERVKHGQLDARFQQESNDEIGELADLLNQMLGKLQDDLVEMRKLQTMRSQFLGNVSHELRTPIFALQGYLETLLEQPITDPEKRKQFLQKAYQVSVRLNNLL
;
A
#
# COMPACT_ATOMS: atom_id res chain seq x y z
N MET A 1 6.03 25.24 2.19
CA MET A 1 7.11 24.30 1.76
C MET A 1 6.60 23.45 0.59
N LYS A 2 7.14 23.60 -0.63
CA LYS A 2 6.75 22.72 -1.76
C LYS A 2 7.37 21.34 -1.53
N PHE A 3 6.55 20.32 -1.28
CA PHE A 3 7.02 18.94 -1.21
C PHE A 3 7.53 18.51 -2.59
N THR A 4 8.78 18.04 -2.66
CA THR A 4 9.32 17.41 -3.87
C THR A 4 8.48 16.17 -4.21
N LEU A 5 8.36 15.84 -5.51
CA LEU A 5 7.61 14.67 -5.98
C LEU A 5 8.01 13.40 -5.21
N ARG A 6 9.31 13.25 -4.93
CA ARG A 6 9.90 12.21 -4.07
C ARG A 6 9.26 12.12 -2.70
N LYS A 7 9.20 13.22 -1.94
CA LYS A 7 8.60 13.23 -0.60
C LYS A 7 7.12 12.89 -0.65
N LYS A 8 6.40 13.37 -1.67
CA LYS A 8 4.99 13.01 -1.87
C LYS A 8 4.83 11.51 -2.11
N LEU A 9 5.62 10.93 -3.02
CA LEU A 9 5.54 9.51 -3.37
C LEU A 9 5.88 8.59 -2.18
N ILE A 10 6.94 8.92 -1.43
CA ILE A 10 7.31 8.16 -0.22
C ILE A 10 6.22 8.26 0.85
N LEU A 11 5.71 9.47 1.12
CA LEU A 11 4.68 9.67 2.14
C LEU A 11 3.37 8.99 1.76
N VAL A 12 2.95 9.08 0.49
CA VAL A 12 1.73 8.44 0.00
C VAL A 12 1.86 6.92 0.07
N ASN A 13 3.00 6.35 -0.37
CA ASN A 13 3.22 4.90 -0.30
C ASN A 13 3.30 4.40 1.14
N LEU A 14 4.00 5.11 2.03
CA LEU A 14 4.08 4.75 3.44
C LEU A 14 2.71 4.82 4.11
N PHE A 15 1.94 5.87 3.83
CA PHE A 15 0.58 6.03 4.35
C PHE A 15 -0.35 4.91 3.86
N LEU A 16 -0.35 4.63 2.55
CA LEU A 16 -1.14 3.55 1.96
C LEU A 16 -0.77 2.20 2.56
N LEU A 17 0.53 1.95 2.78
CA LEU A 17 1.00 0.72 3.40
C LEU A 17 0.52 0.57 4.84
N VAL A 18 0.60 1.63 5.65
CA VAL A 18 0.11 1.63 7.03
C VAL A 18 -1.39 1.32 7.05
N ILE A 19 -2.17 1.93 6.13
CA ILE A 19 -3.60 1.65 6.01
C ILE A 19 -3.85 0.17 5.65
N VAL A 20 -3.18 -0.35 4.63
CA VAL A 20 -3.38 -1.73 4.16
C VAL A 20 -3.01 -2.72 5.26
N THR A 21 -1.87 -2.54 5.90
CA THR A 21 -1.39 -3.43 6.98
C THR A 21 -2.27 -3.35 8.23
N ALA A 22 -2.72 -2.15 8.62
CA ALA A 22 -3.65 -1.96 9.74
C ALA A 22 -5.02 -2.58 9.42
N SER A 23 -5.55 -2.38 8.22
CA SER A 23 -6.84 -2.93 7.79
C SER A 23 -6.80 -4.45 7.74
N ALA A 24 -5.74 -5.03 7.16
CA ALA A 24 -5.53 -6.47 7.15
C ALA A 24 -5.47 -7.04 8.57
N SER A 25 -4.66 -6.44 9.45
CA SER A 25 -4.54 -6.84 10.86
C SER A 25 -5.88 -6.78 11.59
N PHE A 26 -6.67 -5.74 11.34
CA PHE A 26 -8.00 -5.56 11.92
C PHE A 26 -8.99 -6.63 11.44
N ILE A 27 -9.05 -6.88 10.14
CA ILE A 27 -9.91 -7.91 9.54
C ILE A 27 -9.54 -9.30 10.05
N THR A 28 -8.23 -9.62 10.09
CA THR A 28 -7.74 -10.90 10.63
C THR A 28 -8.13 -11.05 12.10
N MET A 29 -8.01 -10.00 12.91
CA MET A 29 -8.38 -10.03 14.33
C MET A 29 -9.87 -10.32 14.54
N ILE A 30 -10.74 -9.63 13.78
CA ILE A 30 -12.20 -9.86 13.84
C ILE A 30 -12.53 -11.29 13.41
N SER A 31 -11.98 -11.73 12.29
CA SER A 31 -12.19 -13.08 11.76
C SER A 31 -11.74 -14.15 12.75
N LEU A 32 -10.58 -13.95 13.39
CA LEU A 32 -10.04 -14.88 14.37
C LEU A 32 -10.91 -14.95 15.63
N GLN A 33 -11.37 -13.81 16.15
CA GLN A 33 -12.30 -13.76 17.28
C GLN A 33 -13.61 -14.50 16.97
N ALA A 34 -14.19 -14.26 15.78
CA ALA A 34 -15.41 -14.92 15.34
C ALA A 34 -15.21 -16.43 15.22
N TYR A 35 -14.09 -16.87 14.61
CA TYR A 35 -13.73 -18.27 14.45
C TYR A 35 -13.64 -18.99 15.80
N TYR A 36 -12.87 -18.45 16.76
CA TYR A 36 -12.71 -19.09 18.07
C TYR A 36 -14.03 -19.14 18.86
N LYS A 37 -14.86 -18.09 18.78
CA LYS A 37 -16.17 -18.09 19.44
C LYS A 37 -17.08 -19.15 18.84
N SER A 38 -17.15 -19.26 17.52
CA SER A 38 -17.91 -20.31 16.83
C SER A 38 -17.38 -21.69 17.20
N ARG A 39 -16.05 -21.87 17.23
CA ARG A 39 -15.44 -23.14 17.57
C ARG A 39 -15.75 -23.60 18.99
N ILE A 40 -15.71 -22.69 19.97
CA ILE A 40 -16.12 -23.01 21.36
C ILE A 40 -17.61 -23.33 21.40
N TYR A 41 -18.45 -22.57 20.70
CA TYR A 41 -19.88 -22.86 20.64
C TYR A 41 -20.13 -24.28 20.14
N ASP A 42 -19.52 -24.68 19.03
CA ASP A 42 -19.66 -26.04 18.47
C ASP A 42 -19.11 -27.11 19.41
N GLN A 43 -17.96 -26.88 20.06
CA GLN A 43 -17.44 -27.79 21.08
C GLN A 43 -18.40 -27.96 22.26
N LEU A 44 -19.00 -26.88 22.75
CA LEU A 44 -19.98 -26.95 23.83
C LEU A 44 -21.26 -27.70 23.41
N LYS A 45 -21.66 -27.64 22.12
CA LYS A 45 -22.75 -28.46 21.60
C LYS A 45 -22.41 -29.95 21.67
N VAL A 46 -21.21 -30.33 21.22
CA VAL A 46 -20.75 -31.72 21.28
C VAL A 46 -20.71 -32.22 22.73
N HIS A 47 -20.17 -31.42 23.66
CA HIS A 47 -20.18 -31.78 25.09
C HIS A 47 -21.59 -31.92 25.67
N ILE A 48 -22.56 -31.11 25.22
CA ILE A 48 -23.96 -31.31 25.62
C ILE A 48 -24.46 -32.69 25.19
N ASP A 49 -24.12 -33.13 23.98
CA ASP A 49 -24.57 -34.44 23.48
C ASP A 49 -23.84 -35.59 24.19
N GLU A 50 -22.56 -35.44 24.53
CA GLU A 50 -21.83 -36.36 25.42
C GLU A 50 -22.51 -36.44 26.80
N ILE A 51 -22.93 -35.31 27.36
CA ILE A 51 -23.63 -35.26 28.65
C ILE A 51 -25.01 -35.90 28.54
N LYS A 52 -25.76 -35.70 27.44
CA LYS A 52 -27.03 -36.41 27.21
C LYS A 52 -26.82 -37.92 27.20
N TYR A 53 -25.79 -38.38 26.49
CA TYR A 53 -25.42 -39.79 26.45
C TYR A 53 -25.03 -40.31 27.84
N LEU A 54 -24.25 -39.54 28.60
CA LEU A 54 -23.86 -39.87 29.98
C LEU A 54 -25.07 -39.99 30.91
N LEU A 55 -25.99 -39.02 30.83
CA LEU A 55 -27.21 -39.01 31.63
C LEU A 55 -28.14 -40.17 31.27
N SER A 56 -28.11 -40.67 30.02
CA SER A 56 -28.87 -41.85 29.59
C SER A 56 -28.33 -43.19 30.10
N GLN A 57 -27.13 -43.21 30.69
CA GLN A 57 -26.54 -44.47 31.14
C GLN A 57 -27.23 -45.01 32.40
N PRO A 58 -27.64 -46.29 32.42
CA PRO A 58 -28.37 -46.87 33.56
C PRO A 58 -27.61 -46.82 34.89
N TYR A 59 -26.28 -46.97 34.87
CA TYR A 59 -25.47 -46.95 36.09
C TYR A 59 -25.51 -45.60 36.81
N LEU A 60 -25.76 -44.50 36.09
CA LEU A 60 -25.82 -43.18 36.72
C LEU A 60 -27.06 -43.06 37.62
N ALA A 61 -28.13 -43.77 37.27
CA ALA A 61 -29.35 -43.84 38.06
C ALA A 61 -29.18 -44.67 39.34
N SER A 62 -28.29 -45.67 39.35
CA SER A 62 -28.02 -46.50 40.54
C SER A 62 -27.14 -45.81 41.59
N PHE A 63 -26.41 -44.75 41.22
CA PHE A 63 -25.63 -43.96 42.18
C PHE A 63 -26.53 -43.23 43.18
N SER A 64 -26.08 -43.19 44.44
CA SER A 64 -26.65 -42.30 45.45
C SER A 64 -26.53 -40.83 45.02
N PRO A 65 -27.36 -39.92 45.56
CA PRO A 65 -27.33 -38.50 45.18
C PRO A 65 -25.94 -37.86 45.30
N SER A 66 -25.19 -38.18 46.36
CA SER A 66 -23.84 -37.64 46.59
C SER A 66 -22.79 -38.23 45.64
N GLN A 67 -22.85 -39.54 45.35
CA GLN A 67 -21.97 -40.19 44.36
C GLN A 67 -22.18 -39.61 42.97
N ARG A 68 -23.45 -39.45 42.56
CA ARG A 68 -23.81 -38.83 41.29
C ARG A 68 -23.33 -37.39 41.20
N TYR A 69 -23.50 -36.62 42.27
CA TYR A 69 -23.01 -35.24 42.35
C TYR A 69 -21.49 -35.18 42.13
N ARG A 70 -20.75 -36.02 42.86
CA ARG A 70 -19.28 -36.08 42.76
C ARG A 70 -18.84 -36.47 41.36
N TYR A 71 -19.42 -37.52 40.80
CA TYR A 71 -19.08 -38.01 39.46
C TYR A 71 -19.33 -36.95 38.37
N LEU A 72 -20.49 -36.28 38.38
CA LEU A 72 -20.79 -35.20 37.43
C LEU A 72 -19.88 -33.98 37.62
N THR A 73 -19.47 -33.71 38.86
CA THR A 73 -18.52 -32.62 39.17
C THR A 73 -17.12 -32.95 38.63
N GLU A 74 -16.65 -34.18 38.84
CA GLU A 74 -15.37 -34.66 38.30
C GLU A 74 -15.36 -34.63 36.77
N PHE A 75 -16.41 -35.14 36.13
CA PHE A 75 -16.58 -35.06 34.67
C PHE A 75 -16.53 -33.62 34.15
N ALA A 76 -17.27 -32.70 34.81
CA ALA A 76 -17.28 -31.30 34.40
C ALA A 76 -15.89 -30.65 34.53
N ASN A 77 -15.18 -30.95 35.62
CA ASN A 77 -13.84 -30.43 35.88
C ASN A 77 -12.81 -30.99 34.90
N SER A 78 -12.82 -32.29 34.62
CA SER A 78 -11.91 -32.91 33.64
C SER A 78 -12.12 -32.36 32.23
N SER A 79 -13.38 -32.10 31.88
CA SER A 79 -13.77 -31.49 30.59
C SER A 79 -13.62 -29.96 30.57
N ARG A 80 -13.05 -29.36 31.62
CA ARG A 80 -12.83 -27.91 31.78
C ARG A 80 -14.08 -27.06 31.49
N LEU A 81 -15.25 -27.57 31.87
CA LEU A 81 -16.54 -26.92 31.66
C LEU A 81 -17.26 -26.69 33.00
N ARG A 82 -18.17 -25.73 33.03
CA ARG A 82 -19.19 -25.61 34.08
C ARG A 82 -20.45 -26.28 33.57
N LEU A 83 -20.85 -27.36 34.21
CA LEU A 83 -22.12 -28.04 33.97
C LEU A 83 -23.17 -27.56 34.97
N THR A 84 -24.35 -27.20 34.46
CA THR A 84 -25.55 -26.92 35.23
C THR A 84 -26.71 -27.75 34.66
N LEU A 85 -27.42 -28.50 35.51
CA LEU A 85 -28.62 -29.24 35.13
C LEU A 85 -29.84 -28.54 35.72
N ILE A 86 -30.88 -28.33 34.92
CA ILE A 86 -32.00 -27.45 35.27
C ILE A 86 -33.32 -28.17 34.96
N ASP A 87 -34.30 -28.04 35.85
CA ASP A 87 -35.65 -28.59 35.62
C ASP A 87 -36.55 -27.71 34.74
N SER A 88 -37.77 -28.17 34.47
CA SER A 88 -38.73 -27.46 33.60
C SER A 88 -39.17 -26.10 34.16
N SER A 89 -39.09 -25.90 35.48
CA SER A 89 -39.42 -24.64 36.16
C SER A 89 -38.23 -23.69 36.24
N GLY A 90 -37.03 -24.13 35.82
CA GLY A 90 -35.79 -23.37 35.89
C GLY A 90 -35.01 -23.54 37.19
N VAL A 91 -35.42 -24.44 38.09
CA VAL A 91 -34.68 -24.73 39.32
C VAL A 91 -33.41 -25.50 38.98
N VAL A 92 -32.29 -25.12 39.60
CA VAL A 92 -30.99 -25.76 39.40
C VAL A 92 -30.92 -27.03 40.23
N LEU A 93 -30.83 -28.18 39.54
CA LEU A 93 -30.73 -29.51 40.14
C LEU A 93 -29.28 -29.92 40.42
N PHE A 94 -28.34 -29.36 39.68
CA PHE A 94 -26.90 -29.62 39.79
C PHE A 94 -26.12 -28.42 39.24
N ASP A 95 -25.03 -28.05 39.89
CA ASP A 95 -24.04 -27.13 39.32
C ASP A 95 -22.62 -27.52 39.77
N SER A 96 -21.75 -27.87 38.82
CA SER A 96 -20.36 -28.28 39.08
C SER A 96 -19.50 -27.26 39.86
N ARG A 97 -19.95 -26.00 40.01
CA ARG A 97 -19.23 -24.93 40.73
C ARG A 97 -19.92 -24.51 42.02
N VAL A 98 -20.99 -25.19 42.42
CA VAL A 98 -21.73 -24.92 43.67
C VAL A 98 -21.74 -26.20 44.50
N PRO A 99 -21.54 -26.17 45.81
CA PRO A 99 -21.74 -27.34 46.66
C PRO A 99 -23.19 -27.79 46.69
N MET A 100 -23.45 -29.09 46.83
CA MET A 100 -24.80 -29.67 46.79
C MET A 100 -25.77 -29.00 47.79
N ASP A 101 -25.33 -28.73 49.02
CA ASP A 101 -26.16 -28.13 50.08
C ASP A 101 -26.53 -26.66 49.83
N SER A 102 -25.81 -26.02 48.91
CA SER A 102 -25.98 -24.61 48.54
C SER A 102 -26.85 -24.41 47.30
N LEU A 103 -27.25 -25.48 46.61
CA LEU A 103 -28.05 -25.39 45.38
C LEU A 103 -29.39 -24.67 45.58
N ARG A 104 -30.00 -24.82 46.76
CA ARG A 104 -31.26 -24.15 47.13
C ARG A 104 -31.19 -22.63 47.10
N TYR A 105 -29.99 -22.04 47.19
CA TYR A 105 -29.77 -20.59 47.15
C TYR A 105 -29.41 -20.09 45.75
N VAL A 106 -29.25 -20.99 44.77
CA VAL A 106 -28.97 -20.60 43.40
C VAL A 106 -30.25 -20.04 42.77
N GLU A 107 -30.15 -18.83 42.22
CA GLU A 107 -31.26 -18.19 41.51
C GLU A 107 -31.86 -19.11 40.45
N ASN A 108 -33.17 -19.01 40.26
CA ASN A 108 -33.86 -19.70 39.17
C ASN A 108 -33.29 -19.26 37.79
N HIS A 109 -33.07 -20.23 36.91
CA HIS A 109 -32.42 -20.03 35.61
C HIS A 109 -33.39 -20.00 34.42
N LEU A 110 -34.71 -20.10 34.63
CA LEU A 110 -35.70 -20.13 33.55
C LEU A 110 -35.54 -18.93 32.62
N HIS A 111 -35.37 -17.74 33.17
CA HIS A 111 -35.31 -16.47 32.43
C HIS A 111 -33.93 -16.15 31.83
N ARG A 112 -32.94 -17.05 31.95
CA ARG A 112 -31.63 -16.81 31.33
C ARG A 112 -31.77 -16.82 29.81
N PRO A 113 -31.15 -15.88 29.06
CA PRO A 113 -31.33 -15.78 27.61
C PRO A 113 -31.04 -17.07 26.85
N GLU A 114 -30.01 -17.81 27.25
CA GLU A 114 -29.66 -19.10 26.65
C GLU A 114 -30.71 -20.18 26.91
N VAL A 115 -31.35 -20.18 28.08
CA VAL A 115 -32.43 -21.13 28.44
C VAL A 115 -33.72 -20.78 27.70
N GLN A 116 -34.06 -19.50 27.62
CA GLN A 116 -35.21 -19.00 26.84
C GLN A 116 -35.04 -19.28 25.34
N MET A 117 -33.83 -19.15 24.82
CA MET A 117 -33.54 -19.50 23.43
C MET A 117 -33.61 -21.02 23.21
N ALA A 118 -33.10 -21.83 24.14
CA ALA A 118 -33.21 -23.28 24.10
C ALA A 118 -34.67 -23.77 24.15
N LEU A 119 -35.53 -23.13 24.94
CA LEU A 119 -36.97 -23.37 24.96
C LEU A 119 -37.61 -23.20 23.57
N LYS A 120 -37.22 -22.14 22.85
CA LYS A 120 -37.81 -21.81 21.54
C LYS A 120 -37.23 -22.61 20.38
N LYS A 121 -35.91 -22.88 20.40
CA LYS A 121 -35.16 -23.42 19.24
C LYS A 121 -34.53 -24.79 19.50
N GLY A 122 -34.71 -25.37 20.68
CA GLY A 122 -34.03 -26.59 21.11
C GLY A 122 -32.63 -26.36 21.67
N ILE A 123 -31.95 -25.30 21.23
CA ILE A 123 -30.65 -24.86 21.74
C ILE A 123 -30.55 -23.34 21.80
N GLY A 124 -29.81 -22.83 22.78
CA GLY A 124 -29.55 -21.42 22.95
C GLY A 124 -28.17 -21.14 23.50
N HIS A 125 -27.67 -19.93 23.25
CA HIS A 125 -26.40 -19.48 23.81
C HIS A 125 -26.44 -18.01 24.21
N HIS A 126 -25.59 -17.65 25.16
CA HIS A 126 -25.42 -16.28 25.59
C HIS A 126 -24.04 -16.08 26.19
N GLN A 127 -23.41 -14.94 25.90
CA GLN A 127 -22.13 -14.59 26.49
C GLN A 127 -22.36 -13.57 27.61
N ARG A 128 -21.83 -13.84 28.80
CA ARG A 128 -21.91 -12.89 29.93
C ARG A 128 -20.79 -13.13 30.93
N VAL A 129 -20.53 -12.13 31.77
CA VAL A 129 -19.65 -12.31 32.93
C VAL A 129 -20.36 -13.19 33.96
N SER A 130 -19.69 -14.24 34.44
CA SER A 130 -20.21 -15.10 35.50
C SER A 130 -20.16 -14.40 36.84
N ALA A 131 -21.26 -14.38 37.59
CA ALA A 131 -21.28 -13.86 38.96
C ALA A 131 -20.38 -14.64 39.92
N THR A 132 -20.32 -15.97 39.75
CA THR A 132 -19.53 -16.87 40.60
C THR A 132 -18.03 -16.85 40.24
N ILE A 133 -17.70 -16.85 38.94
CA ILE A 133 -16.31 -17.00 38.44
C ILE A 133 -15.68 -15.63 38.12
N ARG A 134 -16.47 -14.56 38.03
CA ARG A 134 -16.04 -13.19 37.66
C ARG A 134 -15.26 -13.14 36.34
N ALA A 135 -15.57 -14.04 35.41
CA ALA A 135 -14.95 -14.13 34.09
C ALA A 135 -16.03 -14.18 33.00
N PRO A 136 -15.74 -13.66 31.79
CA PRO A 136 -16.62 -13.81 30.63
C PRO A 136 -16.71 -15.29 30.27
N LEU A 137 -17.91 -15.87 30.37
CA LEU A 137 -18.19 -17.22 29.91
C LEU A 137 -19.11 -17.19 28.69
N LEU A 138 -18.93 -18.15 27.80
CA LEU A 138 -19.93 -18.50 26.80
C LEU A 138 -20.79 -19.62 27.38
N TYR A 139 -22.08 -19.34 27.55
CA TYR A 139 -23.08 -20.29 28.02
C TYR A 139 -23.81 -20.88 26.83
N VAL A 140 -24.00 -22.19 26.82
CA VAL A 140 -24.83 -22.92 25.86
C VAL A 140 -25.80 -23.79 26.65
N ALA A 141 -27.09 -23.70 26.33
CA ALA A 141 -28.13 -24.52 26.93
C ALA A 141 -28.88 -25.27 25.83
N ALA A 142 -29.21 -26.53 26.08
CA ALA A 142 -30.03 -27.33 25.19
C ALA A 142 -31.16 -28.02 25.96
N LEU A 143 -32.26 -28.27 25.26
CA LEU A 143 -33.31 -29.13 25.77
C LEU A 143 -32.82 -30.57 25.90
N ASN A 144 -33.15 -31.18 27.04
CA ASN A 144 -33.01 -32.59 27.27
C ASN A 144 -34.32 -33.28 26.85
N GLN A 145 -34.30 -33.97 25.72
CA GLN A 145 -35.44 -34.73 25.19
C GLN A 145 -35.37 -36.22 25.54
N THR A 146 -34.31 -36.65 26.21
CA THR A 146 -34.11 -38.03 26.63
C THR A 146 -35.26 -38.44 27.55
N ARG A 147 -36.09 -39.38 27.08
CA ARG A 147 -37.17 -39.97 27.89
C ARG A 147 -36.55 -41.01 28.79
N PHE A 148 -36.41 -40.68 30.07
CA PHE A 148 -36.01 -41.66 31.08
C PHE A 148 -37.22 -42.51 31.48
N SER A 149 -37.08 -43.83 31.46
CA SER A 149 -38.02 -44.73 32.11
C SER A 149 -37.57 -44.89 33.56
N GLY A 150 -38.23 -44.20 34.50
CA GLY A 150 -37.90 -44.27 35.94
C GLY A 150 -38.29 -43.03 36.76
N SER A 151 -37.98 -43.05 38.06
CA SER A 151 -38.19 -41.95 39.02
C SER A 151 -36.84 -41.45 39.59
N GLY A 152 -36.79 -40.23 40.15
CA GLY A 152 -35.57 -39.57 40.67
C GLY A 152 -34.98 -38.37 39.87
N LEU A 153 -33.89 -37.76 40.36
CA LEU A 153 -33.34 -36.48 39.85
C LEU A 153 -33.20 -36.39 38.31
N LEU A 154 -32.89 -37.50 37.63
CA LEU A 154 -32.62 -37.53 36.19
C LEU A 154 -33.86 -37.24 35.33
N TRP A 155 -35.08 -37.66 35.74
CA TRP A 155 -36.30 -37.38 34.97
C TRP A 155 -36.70 -35.91 35.00
N ARG A 156 -36.25 -35.17 36.03
CA ARG A 156 -36.56 -33.75 36.19
C ARG A 156 -35.71 -32.86 35.29
N ILE A 157 -34.60 -33.37 34.75
CA ILE A 157 -33.66 -32.57 33.95
C ILE A 157 -34.31 -32.22 32.62
N ARG A 158 -34.68 -30.96 32.46
CA ARG A 158 -35.24 -30.41 31.21
C ARG A 158 -34.19 -29.68 30.37
N PHE A 159 -33.20 -29.08 31.01
CA PHE A 159 -32.13 -28.38 30.30
C PHE A 159 -30.76 -28.86 30.78
N ILE A 160 -29.87 -29.03 29.81
CA ILE A 160 -28.45 -29.23 30.03
C ILE A 160 -27.77 -27.93 29.61
N ARG A 161 -27.08 -27.29 30.55
CA ARG A 161 -26.37 -26.05 30.31
C ARG A 161 -24.89 -26.25 30.61
N VAL A 162 -24.06 -25.88 29.66
CA VAL A 162 -22.61 -25.89 29.79
C VAL A 162 -22.05 -24.49 29.59
N ALA A 163 -20.92 -24.21 30.22
CA ALA A 163 -20.22 -22.95 30.00
C ALA A 163 -18.70 -23.12 30.06
N ARG A 164 -17.99 -22.33 29.25
CA ARG A 164 -16.52 -22.26 29.27
C ARG A 164 -16.05 -20.81 29.37
N SER A 165 -14.91 -20.62 30.04
CA SER A 165 -14.27 -19.32 30.16
C SER A 165 -13.65 -18.88 28.85
N LEU A 166 -13.92 -17.62 28.48
CA LEU A 166 -13.31 -16.97 27.33
C LEU A 166 -11.95 -16.36 27.67
N ASN A 167 -11.48 -16.41 28.92
CA ASN A 167 -10.19 -15.84 29.30
C ASN A 167 -9.01 -16.58 28.67
N GLU A 168 -9.06 -17.92 28.61
CA GLU A 168 -8.03 -18.72 27.93
C GLU A 168 -7.87 -18.27 26.48
N VAL A 169 -9.00 -18.11 25.78
CA VAL A 169 -9.02 -17.64 24.40
C VAL A 169 -8.59 -16.19 24.28
N LYS A 170 -9.04 -15.29 25.17
CA LYS A 170 -8.60 -13.89 25.15
C LYS A 170 -7.09 -13.76 25.33
N THR A 171 -6.50 -14.58 26.20
CA THR A 171 -5.05 -14.60 26.43
C THR A 171 -4.31 -15.11 25.20
N ALA A 172 -4.75 -16.23 24.63
CA ALA A 172 -4.19 -16.76 23.37
C ALA A 172 -4.31 -15.75 22.21
N LEU A 173 -5.46 -15.07 22.09
CA LEU A 173 -5.66 -14.02 21.09
C LEU A 173 -4.78 -12.79 21.34
N ALA A 174 -4.48 -12.47 22.60
CA ALA A 174 -3.58 -11.36 22.93
C ALA A 174 -2.13 -11.67 22.51
N GLU A 175 -1.66 -12.90 22.70
CA GLU A 175 -0.35 -13.36 22.19
C GLU A 175 -0.30 -13.33 20.66
N ILE A 176 -1.36 -13.79 19.99
CA ILE A 176 -1.45 -13.72 18.52
C ILE A 176 -1.45 -12.27 18.05
N ARG A 177 -2.19 -11.38 18.73
CA ARG A 177 -2.20 -9.94 18.43
C ARG A 177 -0.81 -9.34 18.51
N GLU A 178 -0.04 -9.66 19.56
CA GLU A 178 1.32 -9.16 19.71
C GLU A 178 2.21 -9.59 18.54
N LYS A 179 2.14 -10.88 18.16
CA LYS A 179 2.87 -11.41 17.01
C LYS A 179 2.47 -10.74 15.69
N ILE A 180 1.18 -10.49 15.47
CA ILE A 180 0.68 -9.76 14.29
C ILE A 180 1.22 -8.33 14.27
N LEU A 181 1.24 -7.64 15.42
CA LEU A 181 1.75 -6.26 15.50
C LEU A 181 3.24 -6.19 15.20
N TRP A 182 4.05 -7.08 15.79
CA TRP A 182 5.48 -7.17 15.50
C TRP A 182 5.74 -7.52 14.03
N GLY A 183 5.03 -8.52 13.49
CA GLY A 183 5.13 -8.88 12.07
C GLY A 183 4.77 -7.70 11.15
N SER A 184 3.72 -6.95 11.47
CA SER A 184 3.32 -5.76 10.72
C SER A 184 4.36 -4.65 10.80
N ALA A 185 4.95 -4.42 11.98
CA ALA A 185 5.99 -3.42 12.17
C ALA A 185 7.25 -3.75 11.34
N VAL A 186 7.67 -5.03 11.34
CA VAL A 186 8.80 -5.50 10.52
C VAL A 186 8.50 -5.32 9.03
N ALA A 187 7.30 -5.66 8.58
CA ALA A 187 6.90 -5.49 7.18
C ALA A 187 6.96 -4.01 6.75
N VAL A 188 6.43 -3.10 7.57
CA VAL A 188 6.49 -1.64 7.32
C VAL A 188 7.93 -1.15 7.26
N LEU A 189 8.79 -1.61 8.16
CA LEU A 189 10.21 -1.25 8.19
C LEU A 189 10.93 -1.72 6.92
N LEU A 190 10.76 -2.99 6.52
CA LEU A 190 11.40 -3.54 5.32
C LEU A 190 10.98 -2.77 4.07
N ILE A 191 9.70 -2.45 3.93
CA ILE A 191 9.20 -1.69 2.78
C ILE A 191 9.72 -0.25 2.79
N ALA A 192 9.83 0.38 3.96
CA ALA A 192 10.46 1.70 4.07
C ALA A 192 11.93 1.66 3.63
N LEU A 193 12.68 0.64 4.03
CA LEU A 193 14.07 0.44 3.60
C LEU A 193 14.18 0.22 2.08
N VAL A 194 13.33 -0.61 1.49
CA VAL A 194 13.25 -0.81 0.04
C VAL A 194 12.90 0.51 -0.67
N GLY A 195 11.96 1.29 -0.13
CA GLY A 195 11.61 2.60 -0.67
C GLY A 195 12.78 3.58 -0.67
N LEU A 196 13.58 3.59 0.41
CA LEU A 196 14.80 4.39 0.48
C LEU A 196 15.88 3.91 -0.50
N TRP A 197 15.99 2.61 -0.70
CA TRP A 197 16.91 2.01 -1.67
C TRP A 197 16.53 2.35 -3.12
N ILE A 198 15.26 2.15 -3.51
CA ILE A 198 14.72 2.56 -4.81
C ILE A 198 14.92 4.05 -5.05
N SER A 199 14.66 4.87 -4.03
CA SER A 199 14.84 6.31 -4.13
C SER A 199 16.28 6.68 -4.48
N LYS A 200 17.29 6.05 -3.83
CA LYS A 200 18.69 6.31 -4.13
C LYS A 200 19.12 5.75 -5.50
N LYS A 201 18.61 4.57 -5.86
CA LYS A 201 19.09 3.85 -7.05
C LYS A 201 18.41 4.27 -8.36
N ILE A 202 17.17 4.74 -8.29
CA ILE A 202 16.37 5.08 -9.48
C ILE A 202 15.99 6.56 -9.49
N THR A 203 15.38 7.05 -8.40
CA THR A 203 14.81 8.41 -8.39
C THR A 203 15.91 9.49 -8.43
N ASP A 204 17.00 9.31 -7.70
CA ASP A 204 18.07 10.31 -7.63
C ASP A 204 18.81 10.48 -8.98
N PRO A 205 19.22 9.41 -9.71
CA PRO A 205 19.78 9.54 -11.07
C PRO A 205 18.85 10.27 -12.04
N ILE A 206 17.55 9.95 -12.06
CA ILE A 206 16.57 10.61 -12.95
C ILE A 206 16.49 12.11 -12.64
N GLN A 207 16.50 12.50 -11.36
CA GLN A 207 16.50 13.92 -10.99
C GLN A 207 17.76 14.66 -11.46
N ARG A 208 18.93 14.00 -11.43
CA ARG A 208 20.17 14.58 -11.97
C ARG A 208 20.07 14.76 -13.49
N LEU A 209 19.51 13.78 -14.21
CA LEU A 209 19.25 13.92 -15.65
C LEU A 209 18.35 15.14 -15.93
N ILE A 210 17.24 15.30 -15.19
CA ILE A 210 16.36 16.47 -15.35
C ILE A 210 17.11 17.79 -15.11
N GLN A 211 17.99 17.86 -14.11
CA GLN A 211 18.79 19.06 -13.85
C GLN A 211 19.77 19.40 -14.97
N VAL A 212 20.40 18.39 -15.58
CA VAL A 212 21.29 18.60 -16.73
C VAL A 212 20.49 19.05 -17.95
N ALA A 213 19.35 18.41 -18.24
CA ALA A 213 18.47 18.79 -19.33
C ALA A 213 17.99 20.24 -19.18
N GLU A 214 17.71 20.71 -17.96
CA GLU A 214 17.36 22.11 -17.73
C GLU A 214 18.52 23.07 -18.00
N ARG A 215 19.76 22.72 -17.66
CA ARG A 215 20.94 23.55 -18.00
C ARG A 215 21.12 23.67 -19.51
N VAL A 216 20.97 22.54 -20.22
CA VAL A 216 21.01 22.49 -21.68
C VAL A 216 19.95 23.38 -22.31
N LYS A 217 18.72 23.36 -21.78
CA LYS A 217 17.62 24.24 -22.23
C LYS A 217 17.97 25.72 -22.14
N HIS A 218 18.78 26.12 -21.16
CA HIS A 218 19.25 27.50 -20.99
C HIS A 218 20.54 27.81 -21.76
N GLY A 219 20.96 26.94 -22.69
CA GLY A 219 22.11 27.17 -23.58
C GLY A 219 23.46 26.70 -23.03
N GLN A 220 23.50 26.05 -21.86
CA GLN A 220 24.72 25.46 -21.29
C GLN A 220 24.99 24.08 -21.90
N LEU A 221 25.53 24.06 -23.12
CA LEU A 221 25.76 22.84 -23.89
C LEU A 221 26.99 22.05 -23.44
N ASP A 222 27.84 22.64 -22.61
CA ASP A 222 28.99 22.01 -21.94
C ASP A 222 28.57 21.05 -20.81
N ALA A 223 27.32 21.15 -20.35
CA ALA A 223 26.78 20.22 -19.37
C ALA A 223 26.79 18.78 -19.92
N ARG A 224 27.10 17.83 -19.05
CA ARG A 224 27.11 16.39 -19.36
C ARG A 224 26.33 15.60 -18.33
N PHE A 225 25.68 14.55 -18.80
CA PHE A 225 25.03 13.56 -17.94
C PHE A 225 26.09 12.62 -17.39
N GLN A 226 26.18 12.48 -16.06
CA GLN A 226 27.15 11.56 -15.44
C GLN A 226 26.59 10.13 -15.50
N GLN A 227 27.41 9.19 -15.97
CA GLN A 227 27.08 7.77 -15.97
C GLN A 227 27.27 7.21 -14.56
N GLU A 228 26.21 7.26 -13.75
CA GLU A 228 26.19 6.75 -12.38
C GLU A 228 25.50 5.40 -12.25
N SER A 229 24.92 4.90 -13.34
CA SER A 229 24.15 3.66 -13.37
C SER A 229 24.61 2.76 -14.52
N ASN A 230 24.60 1.45 -14.27
CA ASN A 230 24.94 0.41 -15.26
C ASN A 230 23.68 -0.29 -15.80
N ASP A 231 22.56 0.44 -15.83
CA ASP A 231 21.25 -0.02 -16.30
C ASP A 231 20.72 0.90 -17.41
N GLU A 232 19.44 0.80 -17.75
CA GLU A 232 18.80 1.58 -18.82
C GLU A 232 18.89 3.10 -18.57
N ILE A 233 19.04 3.55 -17.31
CA ILE A 233 19.24 4.97 -16.99
C ILE A 233 20.65 5.42 -17.40
N GLY A 234 21.64 4.54 -17.25
CA GLY A 234 23.01 4.78 -17.71
C GLY A 234 23.09 4.85 -19.23
N GLU A 235 22.47 3.91 -19.92
CA GLU A 235 22.40 3.89 -21.39
C GLU A 235 21.71 5.15 -21.94
N LEU A 236 20.63 5.59 -21.29
CA LEU A 236 19.97 6.85 -21.63
C LEU A 236 20.89 8.07 -21.43
N ALA A 237 21.67 8.11 -20.35
CA ALA A 237 22.63 9.18 -20.10
C ALA A 237 23.68 9.26 -21.22
N ASP A 238 24.19 8.11 -21.67
CA ASP A 238 25.16 8.02 -22.75
C ASP A 238 24.56 8.48 -24.09
N LEU A 239 23.35 8.04 -24.43
CA LEU A 239 22.64 8.48 -25.63
C LEU A 239 22.41 10.00 -25.64
N LEU A 240 22.00 10.58 -24.51
CA LEU A 240 21.79 12.01 -24.37
C LEU A 240 23.11 12.79 -24.48
N ASN A 241 24.22 12.26 -23.97
CA ASN A 241 25.54 12.86 -24.16
C ASN A 241 25.98 12.84 -25.64
N GLN A 242 25.71 11.76 -26.37
CA GLN A 242 26.00 11.68 -27.82
C GLN A 242 25.18 12.72 -28.59
N MET A 243 23.89 12.87 -28.28
CA MET A 243 23.06 13.92 -28.87
C MET A 243 23.58 15.33 -28.57
N LEU A 244 24.01 15.58 -27.32
CA LEU A 244 24.61 16.86 -26.94
C LEU A 244 25.90 17.16 -27.70
N GLY A 245 26.76 16.15 -27.89
CA GLY A 245 27.97 16.27 -28.70
C GLY A 245 27.64 16.68 -30.13
N LYS A 246 26.71 15.96 -30.76
CA LYS A 246 26.25 16.29 -32.12
C LYS A 246 25.67 17.70 -32.23
N LEU A 247 24.84 18.11 -31.27
CA LEU A 247 24.29 19.47 -31.22
C LEU A 247 25.39 20.55 -31.10
N GLN A 248 26.44 20.28 -30.33
CA GLN A 248 27.57 21.21 -30.23
C GLN A 248 28.34 21.30 -31.55
N ASP A 249 28.62 20.17 -32.19
CA ASP A 249 29.32 20.11 -33.47
C ASP A 249 28.53 20.86 -34.56
N ASP A 250 27.22 20.60 -34.67
CA ASP A 250 26.32 21.27 -35.62
C ASP A 250 26.33 22.80 -35.40
N LEU A 251 26.34 23.28 -34.16
CA LEU A 251 26.40 24.71 -33.85
C LEU A 251 27.76 25.34 -34.19
N VAL A 252 28.86 24.62 -33.97
CA VAL A 252 30.20 25.07 -34.37
C VAL A 252 30.28 25.20 -35.89
N GLU A 253 29.77 24.20 -36.62
CA GLU A 253 29.72 24.22 -38.08
C GLU A 253 28.85 25.37 -38.60
N MET A 254 27.65 25.57 -38.03
CA MET A 254 26.78 26.70 -38.38
C MET A 254 27.46 28.05 -38.20
N ARG A 255 28.18 28.27 -37.08
CA ARG A 255 28.92 29.52 -36.85
C ARG A 255 30.05 29.72 -37.85
N LYS A 256 30.74 28.64 -38.22
CA LYS A 256 31.81 28.67 -39.24
C LYS A 256 31.23 29.08 -40.60
N LEU A 257 30.11 28.48 -41.01
CA LEU A 257 29.39 28.82 -42.25
C LEU A 257 28.90 30.27 -42.25
N GLN A 258 28.35 30.76 -41.14
CA GLN A 258 27.95 32.17 -41.00
C GLN A 258 29.14 33.11 -41.15
N THR A 259 30.29 32.78 -40.56
CA THR A 259 31.51 33.58 -40.66
C THR A 259 32.03 33.62 -42.09
N MET A 260 32.11 32.47 -42.77
CA MET A 260 32.51 32.41 -44.19
C MET A 260 31.56 33.20 -45.07
N ARG A 261 30.24 33.08 -44.86
CA ARG A 261 29.23 33.85 -45.59
C ARG A 261 29.43 35.35 -45.40
N SER A 262 29.69 35.80 -44.17
CA SER A 262 29.92 37.22 -43.86
C SER A 262 31.21 37.73 -44.52
N GLN A 263 32.30 36.97 -44.48
CA GLN A 263 33.57 37.32 -45.13
C GLN A 263 33.42 37.38 -46.66
N PHE A 264 32.73 36.40 -47.26
CA PHE A 264 32.47 36.39 -48.68
C PHE A 264 31.68 37.62 -49.12
N LEU A 265 30.58 37.95 -48.44
CA LEU A 265 29.79 39.16 -48.74
C LEU A 265 30.60 40.45 -48.57
N GLY A 266 31.46 40.51 -47.54
CA GLY A 266 32.37 41.65 -47.33
C GLY A 266 33.37 41.79 -48.48
N ASN A 267 34.01 40.70 -48.89
CA ASN A 267 34.98 40.67 -49.98
C ASN A 267 34.33 41.04 -51.32
N VAL A 268 33.20 40.43 -51.67
CA VAL A 268 32.44 40.75 -52.89
C VAL A 268 32.05 42.23 -52.90
N SER A 269 31.56 42.77 -51.77
CA SER A 269 31.20 44.19 -51.68
C SER A 269 32.40 45.11 -51.91
N HIS A 270 33.58 44.74 -51.40
CA HIS A 270 34.81 45.52 -51.58
C HIS A 270 35.31 45.47 -53.04
N GLU A 271 35.32 44.29 -53.64
CA GLU A 271 35.74 44.06 -55.03
C GLU A 271 34.80 44.70 -56.05
N LEU A 272 33.51 44.84 -55.73
CA LEU A 272 32.55 45.56 -56.58
C LEU A 272 32.63 47.09 -56.41
N ARG A 273 32.86 47.58 -55.19
CA ARG A 273 32.91 49.01 -54.90
C ARG A 273 34.03 49.73 -55.66
N THR A 274 35.21 49.11 -55.72
CA THR A 274 36.41 49.69 -56.37
C THR A 274 36.20 50.00 -57.86
N PRO A 275 35.79 49.04 -58.72
CA PRO A 275 35.50 49.31 -60.13
C PRO A 275 34.28 50.22 -60.32
N ILE A 276 33.25 50.15 -59.46
CA ILE A 276 32.12 51.09 -59.53
C ILE A 276 32.57 52.53 -59.32
N PHE A 277 33.42 52.81 -58.32
CA PHE A 277 33.96 54.16 -58.11
C PHE A 277 34.86 54.62 -59.25
N ALA A 278 35.69 53.72 -59.81
CA ALA A 278 36.49 54.06 -60.98
C ALA A 278 35.61 54.39 -62.19
N LEU A 279 34.53 53.63 -62.42
CA LEU A 279 33.55 53.89 -63.47
C LEU A 279 32.84 55.23 -63.26
N GLN A 280 32.37 55.50 -62.04
CA GLN A 280 31.75 56.78 -61.66
C GLN A 280 32.71 57.95 -61.89
N GLY A 281 33.96 57.89 -61.43
CA GLY A 281 34.91 58.99 -61.61
C GLY A 281 35.24 59.30 -63.08
N TYR A 282 35.33 58.27 -63.94
CA TYR A 282 35.48 58.49 -65.39
C TYR A 282 34.25 59.15 -66.02
N LEU A 283 33.03 58.75 -65.61
CA LEU A 283 31.78 59.33 -66.10
C LEU A 283 31.53 60.75 -65.57
N GLU A 284 31.81 61.03 -64.30
CA GLU A 284 31.74 62.36 -63.69
C GLU A 284 32.66 63.34 -64.42
N THR A 285 33.91 62.95 -64.69
CA THR A 285 34.85 63.78 -65.45
C THR A 285 34.33 64.13 -66.86
N LEU A 286 33.64 63.18 -67.52
CA LEU A 286 33.03 63.38 -68.83
C LEU A 286 31.79 64.29 -68.80
N LEU A 287 31.05 64.32 -67.67
CA LEU A 287 29.82 65.09 -67.50
C LEU A 287 30.08 66.52 -67.02
N GLU A 288 31.03 66.71 -66.11
CA GLU A 288 31.27 68.00 -65.44
C GLU A 288 32.31 68.87 -66.15
N GLN A 289 33.26 68.27 -66.88
CA GLN A 289 34.30 69.02 -67.57
C GLN A 289 34.07 69.06 -69.08
N PRO A 290 34.06 70.23 -69.74
CA PRO A 290 33.98 70.32 -71.18
C PRO A 290 35.32 69.89 -71.81
N ILE A 291 35.50 68.58 -72.00
CA ILE A 291 36.67 68.00 -72.67
C ILE A 291 36.59 68.33 -74.17
N THR A 292 37.23 69.43 -74.58
CA THR A 292 37.24 69.94 -75.95
C THR A 292 38.04 69.08 -76.92
N ASP A 293 39.00 68.28 -76.42
CA ASP A 293 39.79 67.32 -77.20
C ASP A 293 39.01 66.00 -77.44
N PRO A 294 38.64 65.69 -78.71
CA PRO A 294 37.89 64.48 -79.04
C PRO A 294 38.62 63.19 -78.67
N GLU A 295 39.95 63.18 -78.76
CA GLU A 295 40.76 61.99 -78.48
C GLU A 295 40.80 61.69 -76.98
N LYS A 296 40.97 62.72 -76.13
CA LYS A 296 40.85 62.55 -74.67
C LYS A 296 39.46 62.09 -74.25
N ARG A 297 38.40 62.66 -74.84
CA ARG A 297 37.02 62.25 -74.53
C ARG A 297 36.77 60.78 -74.88
N LYS A 298 37.27 60.35 -76.04
CA LYS A 298 37.22 58.94 -76.47
C LYS A 298 38.01 58.03 -75.53
N GLN A 299 39.18 58.45 -75.06
CA GLN A 299 39.97 57.69 -74.08
C GLN A 299 39.25 57.50 -72.74
N PHE A 300 38.60 58.53 -72.19
CA PHE A 300 37.82 58.41 -70.96
C PHE A 300 36.61 57.48 -71.13
N LEU A 301 35.89 57.58 -72.25
CA LEU A 301 34.80 56.65 -72.60
C LEU A 301 35.30 55.20 -72.74
N GLN A 302 36.45 54.99 -73.39
CA GLN A 302 37.06 53.67 -73.51
C GLN A 302 37.47 53.11 -72.14
N LYS A 303 38.03 53.93 -71.25
CA LYS A 303 38.37 53.51 -69.88
C LYS A 303 37.12 53.16 -69.05
N ALA A 304 36.07 53.97 -69.12
CA ALA A 304 34.78 53.67 -68.50
C ALA A 304 34.19 52.36 -69.03
N TYR A 305 34.16 52.18 -70.35
CA TYR A 305 33.67 50.95 -70.97
C TYR A 305 34.48 49.72 -70.56
N GLN A 306 35.82 49.82 -70.51
CA GLN A 306 36.69 48.73 -70.05
C GLN A 306 36.42 48.35 -68.59
N VAL A 307 36.20 49.33 -67.70
CA VAL A 307 35.84 49.05 -66.30
C VAL A 307 34.46 48.40 -66.21
N SER A 308 33.49 48.83 -67.02
CA SER A 308 32.15 48.21 -67.09
C SER A 308 32.20 46.77 -67.58
N VAL A 309 32.99 46.48 -68.61
CA VAL A 309 33.20 45.10 -69.12
C VAL A 309 33.89 44.25 -68.05
N ARG A 310 34.89 44.80 -67.36
CA ARG A 310 35.56 44.10 -66.26
C ARG A 310 34.64 43.82 -65.07
N LEU A 311 33.78 44.78 -64.71
CA LEU A 311 32.77 44.60 -63.65
C LEU A 311 31.76 43.50 -64.03
N ASN A 312 31.30 43.48 -65.27
CA ASN A 312 30.37 42.46 -65.76
C ASN A 312 30.98 41.06 -65.76
N ASN A 313 32.31 40.94 -65.92
CA ASN A 313 33.02 39.67 -65.84
C ASN A 313 33.35 39.22 -64.39
N LEU A 314 33.09 40.08 -63.39
CA LEU A 314 33.29 39.78 -61.96
C LEU A 314 31.99 39.34 -61.25
N LEU A 315 30.83 39.49 -61.90
CA LEU A 315 29.50 39.10 -61.45
C LEU A 315 29.08 37.77 -62.08
#